data_AF-A0A9J7BRY8-F1
#
_entry.id   AF-A0A9J7BRY8-F1
#
_cell.length_a   1.000
_cell.length_b   1.000
_cell.length_c   1.000
_cell.angle_alpha   90.00
_cell.angle_beta   90.00
_cell.angle_gamma   90.00
#
_symmetry.space_group_name_H-M   'P 1'
#
loop_
_entity.id
_entity.type
_entity.pdbx_description
1 polymer ?
#
loop_
_entity_poly.entity_id
_entity_poly.type
_entity_poly.pdbx_seq_one_letter_code
_entity_poly.pdbx_strand_id
1 'polypeptide(L)'
;MSDPVTETKAVPLYSSASAAAAPVEATETSTQPAASSATPVMSLKDAVHNCRRAYQQTLAADLAKGVVAFKAEEHAAQAYRTAMPFLTSEGNIQAFIACAAHAALIKTIRAEEAVKLMSIARAALVALPRQQSPRGRPARKAQDGLPEK
;
A
#
# COMPACT_ATOMS: atom_id res chain seq x y z
N MET A 1 -27.28 -39.30 31.82
CA MET A 1 -27.23 -38.18 32.77
C MET A 1 -25.95 -37.41 32.44
N SER A 2 -25.94 -36.72 31.31
CA SER A 2 -26.43 -35.35 31.05
C SER A 2 -25.30 -34.34 31.22
N ASP A 3 -24.67 -34.00 30.08
CA ASP A 3 -23.82 -32.81 29.90
C ASP A 3 -24.65 -31.52 30.07
N PRO A 4 -24.03 -30.41 30.54
CA PRO A 4 -24.52 -29.08 30.22
C PRO A 4 -23.60 -28.38 29.20
N VAL A 5 -24.13 -28.26 27.99
CA VAL A 5 -23.68 -27.34 26.93
C VAL A 5 -23.75 -25.90 27.44
N THR A 6 -22.63 -25.18 27.43
CA THR A 6 -22.61 -23.75 27.76
C THR A 6 -22.85 -22.92 26.50
N GLU A 7 -24.09 -22.44 26.38
CA GLU A 7 -24.62 -21.58 25.34
C GLU A 7 -24.02 -20.16 25.45
N THR A 8 -23.11 -19.80 24.54
CA THR A 8 -22.59 -18.44 24.41
C THR A 8 -23.48 -17.64 23.47
N LYS A 9 -24.31 -16.78 24.05
CA LYS A 9 -25.20 -15.85 23.32
C LYS A 9 -24.40 -14.84 22.52
N ALA A 10 -24.67 -14.81 21.21
CA ALA A 10 -24.23 -13.76 20.30
C ALA A 10 -24.90 -12.42 20.65
N VAL A 11 -24.09 -11.35 20.69
CA VAL A 11 -24.57 -9.98 20.78
C VAL A 11 -24.42 -9.34 19.39
N PRO A 12 -25.51 -9.08 18.65
CA PRO A 12 -25.47 -8.14 17.56
C PRO A 12 -25.91 -6.76 18.03
N LEU A 13 -25.81 -5.80 17.11
CA LEU A 13 -26.39 -4.45 17.13
C LEU A 13 -25.44 -3.34 17.60
N TYR A 14 -24.45 -3.02 16.75
CA TYR A 14 -24.09 -1.61 16.62
C TYR A 14 -25.16 -0.92 15.78
N SER A 15 -25.82 0.01 16.46
CA SER A 15 -26.96 0.82 16.02
C SER A 15 -26.52 1.85 14.99
N SER A 16 -27.27 1.93 13.89
CA SER A 16 -27.17 2.98 12.87
C SER A 16 -27.88 4.25 13.34
N ALA A 17 -27.13 5.35 13.46
CA ALA A 17 -27.71 6.69 13.58
C ALA A 17 -27.67 7.37 12.20
N SER A 18 -28.85 7.44 11.57
CA SER A 18 -29.17 8.28 10.42
C SER A 18 -29.67 9.63 10.93
N ALA A 19 -29.12 10.72 10.43
CA ALA A 19 -29.69 12.06 10.60
C ALA A 19 -29.86 12.70 9.21
N ALA A 20 -31.09 13.14 8.97
CA ALA A 20 -31.60 13.65 7.71
C ALA A 20 -31.14 15.09 7.40
N ALA A 21 -31.22 15.41 6.11
CA ALA A 21 -30.80 16.63 5.43
C ALA A 21 -31.70 17.85 5.65
N ALA A 22 -31.15 19.05 5.37
CA ALA A 22 -31.83 20.14 4.64
C ALA A 22 -30.80 21.19 4.10
N PRO A 23 -31.14 21.97 3.05
CA PRO A 23 -30.21 22.49 2.04
C PRO A 23 -30.02 24.02 2.02
N VAL A 24 -28.96 24.52 1.37
CA VAL A 24 -28.85 25.84 0.68
C VAL A 24 -27.64 25.76 -0.27
N GLU A 25 -27.84 25.75 -1.60
CA GLU A 25 -27.93 26.89 -2.53
C GLU A 25 -26.55 27.39 -3.03
N ALA A 26 -26.46 27.50 -4.35
CA ALA A 26 -25.24 27.51 -5.16
C ALA A 26 -24.70 28.91 -5.42
N THR A 27 -23.38 29.06 -5.58
CA THR A 27 -22.81 29.89 -6.65
C THR A 27 -21.35 29.55 -6.94
N GLU A 28 -21.11 29.31 -8.23
CA GLU A 28 -19.92 29.68 -9.02
C GLU A 28 -18.60 28.89 -8.92
N THR A 29 -18.45 28.01 -9.91
CA THR A 29 -17.39 28.05 -10.94
C THR A 29 -16.02 28.54 -10.48
N SER A 30 -15.16 27.58 -10.13
CA SER A 30 -13.73 27.72 -10.35
C SER A 30 -13.21 26.45 -11.01
N THR A 31 -12.75 26.63 -12.23
CA THR A 31 -12.15 25.60 -13.10
C THR A 31 -10.90 25.04 -12.41
N GLN A 32 -11.07 23.93 -11.68
CA GLN A 32 -9.95 23.16 -11.16
C GLN A 32 -9.50 22.18 -12.25
N PRO A 33 -8.25 22.24 -12.73
CA PRO A 33 -7.69 21.17 -13.55
C PRO A 33 -7.79 19.88 -12.75
N ALA A 34 -8.32 18.83 -13.37
CA ALA A 34 -8.35 17.50 -12.80
C ALA A 34 -6.94 17.11 -12.34
N ALA A 35 -6.67 17.32 -11.05
CA ALA A 35 -5.52 16.75 -10.39
C ALA A 35 -5.75 15.24 -10.46
N SER A 36 -5.10 14.62 -11.45
CA SER A 36 -4.88 13.19 -11.48
C SER A 36 -4.46 12.81 -10.08
N SER A 37 -5.34 12.15 -9.34
CA SER A 37 -5.09 11.66 -7.99
C SER A 37 -4.11 10.50 -8.10
N ALA A 38 -2.87 10.81 -8.48
CA ALA A 38 -1.75 9.94 -8.28
C ALA A 38 -1.63 9.80 -6.76
N THR A 39 -2.00 8.62 -6.26
CA THR A 39 -1.68 8.23 -4.89
C THR A 39 -0.20 8.55 -4.66
N PRO A 40 0.15 9.20 -3.53
CA PRO A 40 1.54 9.56 -3.26
C PRO A 40 2.37 8.27 -3.23
N VAL A 41 3.16 8.06 -4.27
CA VAL A 41 4.10 6.95 -4.34
C VAL A 41 5.23 7.31 -3.39
N MET A 42 5.35 6.59 -2.27
CA MET A 42 6.51 6.74 -1.39
C MET A 42 7.78 6.49 -2.20
N SER A 43 8.79 7.35 -2.05
CA SER A 43 10.08 7.12 -2.70
C SER A 43 10.70 5.82 -2.17
N LEU A 44 11.53 5.16 -2.98
CA LEU A 44 12.20 3.91 -2.58
C LEU A 44 13.04 4.11 -1.30
N LYS A 45 13.68 5.27 -1.16
CA LYS A 45 14.46 5.63 0.01
C LYS A 45 13.58 5.74 1.26
N ASP A 46 12.41 6.37 1.15
CA ASP A 46 11.48 6.55 2.27
C ASP A 46 10.86 5.22 2.69
N ALA A 47 10.57 4.34 1.73
CA ALA A 47 10.09 3.00 2.01
C ALA A 47 11.12 2.19 2.83
N VAL A 48 12.38 2.13 2.38
CA VAL A 48 13.45 1.44 3.10
C VAL A 48 13.67 2.06 4.48
N HIS A 49 13.65 3.40 4.57
CA HIS A 49 13.75 4.10 5.85
C HIS A 49 12.61 3.73 6.81
N ASN A 50 11.37 3.63 6.31
CA ASN A 50 10.22 3.21 7.12
C ASN A 50 10.36 1.76 7.61
N CYS A 51 10.73 0.83 6.72
CA CYS A 51 11.00 -0.56 7.05
C CYS A 51 12.08 -0.67 8.16
N ARG A 52 13.20 0.05 8.00
CA ARG A 52 14.29 0.10 8.99
C ARG A 52 13.85 0.71 10.32
N ARG A 53 13.08 1.79 10.29
CA ARG A 53 12.58 2.45 11.49
C ARG A 53 11.69 1.50 12.31
N ALA A 54 10.78 0.78 11.66
CA ALA A 54 9.94 -0.21 12.33
C ALA A 54 10.77 -1.28 13.05
N TYR A 55 11.77 -1.84 12.37
CA TYR A 55 12.69 -2.80 12.98
C TYR A 55 13.42 -2.23 14.20
N GLN A 56 14.03 -1.05 14.06
CA GLN A 56 14.81 -0.43 15.13
C GLN A 56 13.95 -0.07 16.34
N GLN A 57 12.73 0.42 16.10
CA GLN A 57 11.79 0.76 17.18
C GLN A 57 11.38 -0.47 17.97
N THR A 58 11.01 -1.55 17.29
CA THR A 58 10.62 -2.80 17.97
C THR A 58 11.80 -3.42 18.71
N LEU A 59 12.98 -3.47 18.09
CA LEU A 59 14.19 -4.01 18.73
C LEU A 59 14.55 -3.21 20.00
N ALA A 60 14.57 -1.88 19.91
CA ALA A 60 14.88 -1.02 21.06
C ALA A 60 13.83 -1.16 22.17
N ALA A 61 12.55 -1.22 21.80
CA ALA A 61 11.45 -1.37 22.75
C ALA A 61 11.52 -2.72 23.49
N ASP A 62 11.87 -3.80 22.80
CA ASP A 62 11.95 -5.14 23.40
C ASP A 62 13.21 -5.31 24.26
N LEU A 63 14.35 -4.79 23.82
CA LEU A 63 15.56 -4.76 24.66
C LEU A 63 15.35 -3.92 25.93
N ALA A 64 14.65 -2.79 25.84
CA ALA A 64 14.30 -1.98 27.01
C ALA A 64 13.38 -2.72 28.00
N LYS A 65 12.58 -3.67 27.52
CA LYS A 65 11.72 -4.55 28.34
C LYS A 65 12.46 -5.78 28.88
N GLY A 66 13.75 -5.95 28.57
CA GLY A 66 14.51 -7.13 28.96
C GLY A 66 14.16 -8.39 28.17
N VAL A 67 13.53 -8.26 27.00
CA VAL A 67 13.33 -9.39 26.09
C VAL A 67 14.70 -9.89 25.62
N VAL A 68 14.89 -11.20 25.64
CA VAL A 68 16.12 -11.83 25.17
C VAL A 68 16.39 -11.44 23.71
N ALA A 69 17.63 -11.07 23.39
CA ALA A 69 18.03 -10.52 22.09
C ALA A 69 17.48 -11.31 20.90
N PHE A 70 17.56 -12.65 20.94
CA PHE A 70 17.02 -13.50 19.88
C PHE A 70 15.51 -13.28 19.62
N LYS A 71 14.70 -13.18 20.67
CA LYS A 71 13.26 -12.91 20.52
C LYS A 71 13.00 -11.47 20.09
N ALA A 72 13.79 -10.53 20.58
CA ALA A 72 13.67 -9.12 20.18
C ALA A 72 13.99 -8.94 18.69
N GLU A 73 14.99 -9.65 18.16
CA GLU A 73 15.32 -9.69 16.74
C GLU A 73 14.19 -10.33 15.91
N GLU A 74 13.58 -11.41 16.39
CA GLU A 74 12.44 -12.06 15.72
C GLU A 74 11.23 -11.11 15.64
N HIS A 75 10.88 -10.44 16.73
CA HIS A 75 9.81 -9.44 16.74
C HIS A 75 10.14 -8.24 15.84
N ALA A 76 11.38 -7.76 15.85
CA ALA A 76 11.81 -6.68 14.99
C ALA A 76 11.77 -7.07 13.51
N ALA A 77 12.18 -8.31 13.17
CA ALA A 77 12.05 -8.84 11.82
C ALA A 77 10.58 -8.92 11.39
N GLN A 78 9.68 -9.32 12.29
CA GLN A 78 8.25 -9.29 12.02
C GLN A 78 7.74 -7.86 11.79
N ALA A 79 8.16 -6.89 12.60
CA ALA A 79 7.81 -5.48 12.41
C ALA A 79 8.34 -4.91 11.09
N TYR A 80 9.53 -5.35 10.65
CA TYR A 80 10.06 -5.00 9.34
C TYR A 80 9.17 -5.52 8.22
N ARG A 81 8.75 -6.79 8.29
CA ARG A 81 7.86 -7.41 7.30
C ARG A 81 6.49 -6.72 7.25
N THR A 82 5.91 -6.35 8.39
CA THR A 82 4.62 -5.66 8.43
C THR A 82 4.70 -4.22 7.92
N ALA A 83 5.87 -3.59 8.03
CA ALA A 83 6.12 -2.25 7.46
C ALA A 83 6.43 -2.27 5.95
N MET A 84 6.59 -3.44 5.33
CA MET A 84 6.83 -3.54 3.90
C MET A 84 5.62 -3.03 3.09
N PRO A 85 5.85 -2.32 1.97
CA PRO A 85 4.78 -1.87 1.08
C PRO A 85 3.93 -3.01 0.49
N PHE A 86 2.65 -2.76 0.22
CA PHE A 86 1.77 -3.75 -0.42
C PHE A 86 2.02 -3.89 -1.92
N LEU A 87 1.79 -5.07 -2.50
CA LEU A 87 1.97 -5.35 -3.93
C LEU A 87 0.81 -4.85 -4.81
N THR A 88 0.29 -3.65 -4.55
CA THR A 88 -0.93 -3.12 -5.19
C THR A 88 -0.69 -2.20 -6.38
N SER A 89 0.49 -1.60 -6.47
CA SER A 89 0.86 -0.65 -7.53
C SER A 89 2.30 -0.89 -7.95
N GLU A 90 2.66 -0.46 -9.16
CA GLU A 90 4.03 -0.60 -9.67
C GLU A 90 5.05 0.04 -8.73
N GLY A 91 4.78 1.27 -8.27
CA GLY A 91 5.64 1.98 -7.32
C GLY A 91 5.77 1.26 -5.98
N ASN A 92 4.68 0.72 -5.44
CA ASN A 92 4.74 -0.04 -4.18
C ASN A 92 5.48 -1.36 -4.33
N ILE A 93 5.38 -2.03 -5.50
CA ILE A 93 6.11 -3.26 -5.78
C ILE A 93 7.61 -2.98 -5.85
N GLN A 94 8.03 -1.90 -6.52
CA GLN A 94 9.44 -1.50 -6.53
C GLN A 94 9.94 -1.19 -5.12
N ALA A 95 9.14 -0.48 -4.31
CA ALA A 95 9.45 -0.18 -2.92
C ALA A 95 9.54 -1.44 -2.05
N PHE A 96 8.66 -2.43 -2.26
CA PHE A 96 8.71 -3.73 -1.60
C PHE A 96 10.00 -4.48 -1.94
N ILE A 97 10.37 -4.53 -3.22
CA ILE A 97 11.62 -5.16 -3.67
C ILE A 97 12.83 -4.48 -3.01
N ALA A 98 12.83 -3.15 -2.90
CA ALA A 98 13.90 -2.41 -2.21
C ALA A 98 13.98 -2.77 -0.71
N CYS A 99 12.84 -2.81 0.01
CA CYS A 99 12.83 -3.25 1.42
C CYS A 99 13.29 -4.70 1.57
N ALA A 100 12.87 -5.62 0.69
CA ALA A 100 13.26 -7.03 0.75
C ALA A 100 14.76 -7.23 0.50
N ALA A 101 15.32 -6.55 -0.51
CA ALA A 101 16.75 -6.58 -0.80
C ALA A 101 17.57 -6.02 0.36
N HIS A 102 17.15 -4.89 0.93
CA HIS A 102 17.81 -4.32 2.10
C HIS A 102 17.77 -5.25 3.31
N ALA A 103 16.62 -5.89 3.59
CA ALA A 103 16.46 -6.84 4.69
C ALA A 103 17.41 -8.04 4.59
N ALA A 104 17.64 -8.53 3.36
CA ALA A 104 18.59 -9.60 3.10
C ALA A 104 20.05 -9.15 3.36
N LEU A 105 20.41 -7.93 2.96
CA LEU A 105 21.74 -7.37 3.22
C LEU A 105 22.05 -7.23 4.71
N ILE A 106 21.07 -6.79 5.51
CA ILE A 106 21.22 -6.67 6.96
C ILE A 106 20.90 -7.96 7.72
N LYS A 107 20.67 -9.07 7.01
CA LYS A 107 20.36 -10.41 7.55
C LYS A 107 19.12 -10.47 8.47
N THR A 108 18.21 -9.52 8.35
CA THR A 108 16.92 -9.54 9.05
C THR A 108 15.97 -10.57 8.44
N ILE A 109 16.10 -10.85 7.14
CA ILE A 109 15.37 -11.89 6.42
C ILE A 109 16.39 -12.87 5.84
N ARG A 110 16.09 -14.17 5.91
CA ARG A 110 16.95 -15.22 5.33
C ARG A 110 17.03 -15.07 3.81
N ALA A 111 18.17 -15.39 3.22
CA ALA A 111 18.39 -15.22 1.78
C ALA A 111 17.35 -15.98 0.94
N GLU A 112 16.98 -17.19 1.35
CA GLU A 112 16.00 -18.02 0.65
C GLU A 112 14.60 -17.42 0.69
N GLU A 113 14.25 -16.75 1.80
CA GLU A 113 12.99 -16.03 1.94
C GLU A 113 12.98 -14.75 1.09
N ALA A 114 14.08 -14.01 1.08
CA ALA A 114 14.23 -12.82 0.25
C ALA A 114 14.05 -13.13 -1.24
N VAL A 115 14.65 -14.22 -1.74
CA VAL A 115 14.47 -14.67 -3.13
C VAL A 115 13.00 -14.97 -3.44
N LYS A 116 12.29 -15.65 -2.52
CA LYS A 116 10.85 -15.94 -2.67
C LYS A 116 10.02 -14.66 -2.72
N LEU A 117 10.25 -13.74 -1.78
CA LEU A 117 9.53 -12.45 -1.72
C LEU A 117 9.74 -11.63 -3.00
N MET A 118 10.98 -11.55 -3.49
CA MET A 118 11.29 -10.85 -4.74
C MET A 118 10.65 -11.52 -5.96
N SER A 119 10.57 -12.86 -5.99
CA SER A 119 9.90 -13.61 -7.06
C SER A 119 8.39 -13.31 -7.11
N ILE A 120 7.72 -13.32 -5.94
CA ILE A 120 6.30 -12.97 -5.82
C ILE A 120 6.05 -11.53 -6.26
N ALA A 121 6.92 -10.60 -5.83
CA ALA A 121 6.81 -9.19 -6.22
C ALA A 121 6.96 -8.99 -7.74
N ARG A 122 7.88 -9.72 -8.38
CA ARG A 122 8.02 -9.70 -9.84
C ARG A 122 6.79 -10.29 -10.55
N ALA A 123 6.24 -11.39 -10.03
CA ALA A 123 5.02 -11.97 -10.58
C ALA A 123 3.85 -10.98 -10.49
N ALA A 124 3.72 -10.27 -9.36
CA ALA A 124 2.74 -9.19 -9.21
C ALA A 124 2.97 -8.08 -10.24
N LEU A 125 4.21 -7.62 -10.44
CA LEU A 125 4.55 -6.59 -11.42
C LEU A 125 4.07 -6.95 -12.84
N VAL A 126 4.25 -8.21 -13.24
CA VAL A 126 3.81 -8.71 -14.56
C VAL A 126 2.28 -8.83 -14.64
N ALA A 127 1.62 -9.15 -13.54
CA ALA A 127 0.18 -9.29 -13.47
C ALA A 127 -0.59 -7.95 -13.41
N LEU A 128 0.09 -6.83 -13.14
CA LEU A 128 -0.57 -5.53 -13.07
C LEU A 128 -1.16 -5.15 -14.44
N PRO A 129 -2.43 -4.68 -14.49
CA PRO A 129 -2.98 -4.11 -15.71
C PRO A 129 -2.11 -2.93 -16.13
N ARG A 130 -1.59 -2.97 -17.36
CA ARG A 130 -0.93 -1.78 -17.92
C ARG A 130 -1.98 -0.67 -17.92
N GLN A 131 -1.73 0.41 -17.17
CA GLN A 131 -2.56 1.60 -17.27
C GLN A 131 -2.57 2.00 -18.74
N GLN A 132 -3.73 1.85 -19.36
CA GLN A 132 -3.92 2.24 -20.74
C GLN A 132 -3.86 3.76 -20.75
N SER A 133 -2.70 4.31 -21.12
CA SER A 133 -2.62 5.71 -21.52
C SER A 133 -3.75 5.96 -22.52
N PRO A 134 -4.63 6.94 -22.28
CA PRO A 134 -5.83 7.12 -23.09
C PRO A 134 -5.42 7.27 -24.56
N ARG A 135 -5.63 6.21 -25.33
CA ARG A 135 -5.32 6.18 -26.76
C ARG A 135 -6.34 7.07 -27.45
N GLY A 136 -5.85 8.16 -28.03
CA GLY A 136 -6.48 8.83 -29.17
C GLY A 136 -7.50 9.89 -28.82
N ARG A 137 -7.03 11.13 -28.63
CA ARG A 137 -7.76 12.26 -29.24
C ARG A 137 -7.40 12.22 -30.74
N PRO A 138 -8.35 12.00 -31.67
CA PRO A 138 -8.03 12.05 -33.09
C PRO A 138 -7.57 13.47 -33.43
N ALA A 139 -6.43 13.56 -34.13
CA ALA A 139 -5.94 14.80 -34.69
C ALA A 139 -7.01 15.36 -35.64
N ARG A 140 -7.60 16.49 -35.24
CA ARG A 140 -8.50 17.28 -36.09
C ARG A 140 -7.67 17.73 -37.29
N LYS A 141 -7.83 17.10 -38.45
CA LYS A 141 -7.24 17.60 -39.69
C LYS A 141 -7.77 19.03 -39.89
N ALA A 142 -6.82 19.95 -39.97
CA ALA A 142 -7.05 21.33 -40.34
C ALA A 142 -7.82 21.38 -41.67
N GLN A 143 -8.69 22.38 -41.78
CA GLN A 143 -9.39 22.75 -42.99
C GLN A 143 -8.37 23.00 -44.10
N ASP A 144 -8.30 22.12 -45.10
CA ASP A 144 -7.75 22.47 -46.40
C ASP A 144 -8.83 23.27 -47.13
N GLY A 145 -8.69 24.58 -46.97
CA GLY A 145 -9.36 25.57 -47.79
C GLY A 145 -8.99 25.37 -49.26
N LEU A 146 -10.02 25.42 -50.08
CA LEU A 146 -10.06 25.73 -51.50
C LEU A 146 -8.92 26.65 -51.96
N PRO A 147 -8.44 26.47 -53.19
CA PRO A 147 -8.52 27.64 -54.06
C PRO A 147 -9.15 27.33 -55.43
N GLU A 148 -10.07 28.21 -55.81
CA GLU A 148 -10.43 28.55 -57.18
C GLU A 148 -9.18 28.85 -58.02
N LYS A 149 -9.08 28.26 -59.21
CA LYS A 149 -9.26 28.95 -60.50
C LYS A 149 -9.16 27.96 -61.66
#